data_AF-A0A0F5PX88-F1
#
_entry.id   AF-A0A0F5PX88-F1
#
_cell.length_a   1.000
_cell.length_b   1.000
_cell.length_c   1.000
_cell.angle_alpha   90.00
_cell.angle_beta   90.00
_cell.angle_gamma   90.00
#
_symmetry.space_group_name_H-M   'P 1'
#
loop_
_entity.id
_entity.type
_entity.pdbx_description
1 polymer ?
#
loop_
_entity_poly.entity_id
_entity_poly.type
_entity_poly.pdbx_seq_one_letter_code
_entity_poly.pdbx_strand_id
1 'polypeptide(L)' 'MMTVHIDDELLDGLEQFIDDRNEPPRGKMTHEDAINVVVRDWLMGQGYVPLPNDPDSITPALTAARVPKHEL' A
#
# COMPACT_ATOMS: atom_id res chain seq x y z
N MET A 1 2.67 -15.11 13.43
CA MET A 1 1.30 -15.04 12.87
C MET A 1 0.55 -14.00 13.68
N MET A 2 0.12 -12.93 13.03
CA MET A 2 -0.63 -11.84 13.66
C MET A 2 -2.06 -11.93 13.16
N THR A 3 -3.03 -11.71 14.04
CA THR A 3 -4.45 -11.70 13.69
C THR A 3 -4.94 -10.26 13.72
N VAL A 4 -5.66 -9.85 12.68
CA VAL A 4 -6.29 -8.53 12.61
C VAL A 4 -7.78 -8.75 12.44
N HIS A 5 -8.57 -7.99 13.20
CA HIS A 5 -10.01 -7.94 13.04
C HIS A 5 -10.34 -6.74 12.15
N ILE A 6 -11.06 -6.99 11.07
CA ILE A 6 -11.57 -5.97 10.15
C ILE A 6 -13.09 -6.01 10.17
N ASP A 7 -13.73 -4.90 9.83
CA ASP A 7 -15.18 -4.85 9.64
C ASP A 7 -15.60 -5.56 8.34
N ASP A 8 -16.89 -5.88 8.25
CA ASP A 8 -17.46 -6.63 7.14
C ASP A 8 -17.38 -5.84 5.81
N GLU A 9 -17.54 -4.51 5.86
CA GLU A 9 -17.46 -3.65 4.66
C GLU A 9 -16.05 -3.66 4.06
N LEU A 10 -15.02 -3.61 4.90
CA LEU A 10 -13.63 -3.71 4.47
C LEU A 10 -13.30 -5.11 3.95
N LEU A 11 -13.89 -6.15 4.55
CA LEU A 11 -13.74 -7.51 4.03
C LEU A 11 -14.35 -7.64 2.63
N ASP A 12 -15.55 -7.11 2.41
CA ASP A 12 -16.21 -7.11 1.09
C ASP A 12 -15.35 -6.37 0.05
N GLY A 13 -14.78 -5.21 0.42
CA GLY A 13 -13.86 -4.48 -0.44
C GLY A 13 -12.58 -5.26 -0.78
N LEU A 14 -12.06 -6.03 0.19
CA LEU A 14 -10.88 -6.88 -0.01
C LEU A 14 -11.18 -8.06 -0.94
N GLU A 15 -12.34 -8.69 -0.81
CA GLU A 15 -12.78 -9.77 -1.71
C GLU A 15 -12.93 -9.26 -3.14
N GLN A 16 -13.57 -8.11 -3.34
CA GLN A 16 -13.69 -7.49 -4.66
C GLN A 16 -12.31 -7.20 -5.27
N PHE A 17 -11.38 -6.67 -4.48
CA PHE A 17 -10.01 -6.42 -4.93
C PHE A 17 -9.29 -7.70 -5.38
N ILE A 18 -9.48 -8.81 -4.67
CA ILE A 18 -8.90 -10.11 -5.04
C ILE A 18 -9.49 -10.59 -6.37
N ASP A 19 -10.81 -10.51 -6.52
CA ASP A 19 -11.50 -10.99 -7.71
C ASP A 19 -11.16 -10.15 -8.94
N ASP A 20 -11.04 -8.82 -8.81
CA ASP A 20 -10.62 -7.91 -9.88
C ASP A 20 -9.21 -8.22 -10.40
N ARG A 21 -8.36 -8.81 -9.55
CA ARG A 21 -6.96 -9.16 -9.88
C ARG A 21 -6.78 -10.63 -10.22
N ASN A 22 -7.87 -11.42 -10.21
CA ASN A 22 -7.86 -12.83 -10.52
C ASN A 22 -7.87 -13.06 -12.04
N GLU A 23 -6.81 -12.59 -12.71
CA GLU A 23 -6.62 -12.76 -14.14
C GLU A 23 -5.35 -13.60 -14.43
N PRO A 24 -5.38 -14.45 -15.48
CA PRO A 24 -4.18 -15.08 -15.98
C PRO A 24 -3.12 -14.02 -16.36
N PRO A 25 -1.82 -14.23 -16.06
CA PRO A 25 -1.19 -15.46 -15.59
C PRO A 25 -1.05 -15.58 -14.05
N ARG A 26 -1.53 -14.59 -13.28
CA ARG A 26 -1.17 -14.45 -11.85
C ARG A 26 -1.95 -15.37 -10.91
N GLY A 27 -3.10 -15.89 -11.34
CA GLY A 27 -3.95 -16.76 -10.52
C GLY A 27 -4.60 -16.01 -9.35
N LYS A 28 -5.51 -16.68 -8.61
CA LYS A 28 -6.23 -16.05 -7.49
C LYS A 28 -5.29 -15.81 -6.31
N MET A 29 -5.27 -14.58 -5.81
CA MET A 29 -4.50 -14.17 -4.63
C MET A 29 -5.15 -14.67 -3.33
N THR A 30 -4.34 -14.93 -2.31
CA THR A 30 -4.86 -15.13 -0.94
C THR A 30 -5.16 -13.79 -0.26
N HIS A 31 -5.90 -13.80 0.85
CA HIS A 31 -6.08 -12.59 1.68
C HIS A 31 -4.76 -11.99 2.14
N GLU A 32 -3.80 -12.83 2.51
CA GLU A 32 -2.47 -12.38 2.95
C GLU A 32 -1.73 -11.67 1.80
N ASP A 33 -1.77 -12.23 0.59
CA ASP A 33 -1.18 -11.60 -0.59
C ASP A 33 -1.83 -10.25 -0.90
N ALA A 34 -3.16 -10.18 -0.81
CA ALA A 34 -3.92 -8.96 -1.06
C ALA A 34 -3.57 -7.86 -0.05
N ILE A 35 -3.54 -8.20 1.24
CA ILE A 35 -3.14 -7.28 2.32
C ILE A 35 -1.71 -6.80 2.08
N ASN A 36 -0.78 -7.70 1.74
CA ASN A 36 0.60 -7.32 1.46
C ASN A 36 0.72 -6.33 0.31
N VAL A 37 -0.09 -6.48 -0.74
CA VAL A 37 -0.12 -5.53 -1.85
C VAL A 37 -0.67 -4.17 -1.40
N VAL A 38 -1.79 -4.14 -0.69
CA VAL A 38 -2.41 -2.90 -0.21
C VAL A 38 -1.46 -2.15 0.74
N VAL A 39 -0.86 -2.85 1.71
CA VAL A 39 0.09 -2.25 2.66
C VAL A 39 1.33 -1.74 1.94
N ARG A 40 1.89 -2.51 0.99
CA ARG A 40 3.05 -2.07 0.22
C ARG A 40 2.75 -0.82 -0.59
N ASP A 41 1.60 -0.77 -1.26
CA ASP A 41 1.18 0.39 -2.06
C ASP A 41 0.98 1.63 -1.20
N TRP A 42 0.35 1.47 -0.04
CA TRP A 42 0.23 2.54 0.95
C TRP A 42 1.59 3.04 1.43
N LEU A 43 2.52 2.14 1.79
CA LEU A 43 3.87 2.51 2.21
C LEU A 43 4.68 3.20 1.09
N MET A 44 4.49 2.81 -0.16
CA MET A 44 5.10 3.48 -1.31
C MET A 44 4.53 4.90 -1.48
N GLY A 45 3.21 5.07 -1.40
CA GLY A 45 2.55 6.38 -1.48
C GLY A 45 2.98 7.35 -0.37
N GLN A 46 3.42 6.83 0.78
CA GLN A 46 3.96 7.62 1.89
C GLN A 46 5.48 7.88 1.80
N GLY A 47 6.17 7.29 0.82
CA GLY A 47 7.63 7.38 0.71
C GLY A 47 8.39 6.59 1.79
N TYR A 48 7.81 5.52 2.32
CA TYR A 48 8.54 4.57 3.18
C TYR A 48 9.19 3.44 2.38
N VAL A 49 8.66 3.14 1.19
CA VAL A 49 9.15 2.08 0.29
C VAL A 49 9.34 2.67 -1.12
N PRO A 50 10.37 2.27 -1.87
CA PRO A 50 10.61 2.77 -3.23
C PRO A 50 9.54 2.29 -4.20
N LEU A 51 9.25 3.13 -5.20
CA LEU A 51 8.42 2.72 -6.32
C LEU A 51 9.16 1.66 -7.16
N PRO A 52 8.46 0.67 -7.75
CA PRO A 52 9.10 -0.48 -8.39
C PRO A 52 10.04 -0.12 -9.55
N ASN A 53 9.83 1.03 -10.19
CA ASN A 53 10.56 1.48 -11.38
C ASN A 53 11.37 2.76 -11.13
N ASP A 54 11.38 3.28 -9.91
CA ASP A 54 12.13 4.48 -9.56
C ASP A 54 12.63 4.39 -8.10
N PRO A 55 13.76 3.68 -7.89
CA PRO A 55 14.33 3.47 -6.57
C PRO A 55 14.89 4.75 -5.93
N ASP A 56 15.08 5.83 -6.71
CA ASP A 56 15.69 7.08 -6.25
C ASP A 56 14.66 8.19 -5.93
N SER A 57 13.36 7.97 -6.21
CA SER A 57 12.32 9.01 -6.01
C SER A 57 11.79 9.19 -4.58
N ILE A 58 12.29 8.43 -3.59
CA ILE A 58 11.76 8.55 -2.23
C ILE A 58 12.23 9.84 -1.58
N THR A 59 11.30 10.77 -1.38
CA THR A 59 11.45 11.82 -0.36
C THR A 59 10.95 11.27 0.97
N PRO A 60 11.81 11.11 2.00
CA PRO A 60 11.38 10.61 3.30
C PRO A 60 10.24 11.47 3.88
N ALA A 61 9.26 10.85 4.53
CA ALA A 61 8.11 11.54 5.11
C ALA A 61 8.50 12.71 6.04
N LEU A 62 9.62 12.57 6.78
CA LEU A 62 10.18 13.62 7.63
C LEU A 62 10.69 14.85 6.84
N THR A 63 11.10 14.66 5.59
CA THR A 63 11.51 15.72 4.67
C THR A 63 10.29 16.37 4.01
N ALA A 64 9.29 15.59 3.61
CA ALA A 64 8.04 16.08 3.02
C ALA A 64 7.17 16.87 4.02
N ALA A 65 7.20 16.50 5.30
CA ALA A 65 6.44 17.18 6.36
C ALA A 65 7.10 18.49 6.87
N ARG A 66 8.24 18.91 6.31
CA ARG A 66 8.86 20.19 6.68
C ARG A 66 8.04 21.36 6.13
N VAL A 67 7.29 22.03 7.00
CA VAL A 67 6.61 23.29 6.71
C VAL A 67 7.65 24.34 6.27
N PRO A 68 7.40 25.14 5.21
CA PRO A 68 8.30 26.21 4.81
C PRO A 68 8.49 27.18 5.98
N LYS A 69 9.72 27.33 6.46
CA LYS A 69 10.03 28.43 7.37
C LYS A 69 10.02 29.69 6.53
N HIS A 70 8.97 30.49 6.64
CA HIS A 70 9.04 31.89 6.22
C HIS A 70 10.17 32.53 7.02
N GLU A 71 11.31 32.78 6.37
CA GLU A 71 12.33 33.66 6.92
C GLU A 71 11.74 35.08 6.93
N LEU A 72 11.55 35.60 8.15
CA LEU A 72 11.24 37.00 8.44
C LEU A 72 12.52 37.82 8.46
#